data_AF-A0AAF0EN14-F1
#
_entry.id   AF-A0AAF0EN14-F1
#
_cell.length_a   1.000
_cell.length_b   1.000
_cell.length_c   1.000
_cell.angle_alpha   90.00
_cell.angle_beta   90.00
_cell.angle_gamma   90.00
#
_symmetry.space_group_name_H-M   'P 1'
#
loop_
_entity.id
_entity.type
_entity.pdbx_description
1 polymer ?
#
loop_
_entity_poly.entity_id
_entity_poly.type
_entity_poly.pdbx_seq_one_letter_code
_entity_poly.pdbx_strand_id
1 'polypeptide(L)'
;MARGGANALRVQTRLFSASARAAQPVNAALLTVRAPVLLRTPTALETEYYRFNLSLADALQQPFPKDQYFKKGSAAESRFDAYYSALRKSWDVSEATKSDEGAAGADNAALYATQPRTTAADEKGDTSSLERALDRTLYLFVKQDGAWRLPTKPLPETLGPTDSLHASALAAGESVLGNRVDLWLVSRLPVAVIKSASPKTYIIRARVLAGVPSAGAELAWLTKEEAAKHVDPEYWAHLEPLLDE
;
A
#
# COMPACT_ATOMS: atom_id res chain seq x y z
N MET A 1 42.14 -17.63 75.39
CA MET A 1 42.27 -17.79 73.94
C MET A 1 40.88 -17.77 73.30
N ALA A 2 40.68 -16.85 72.35
CA ALA A 2 39.70 -16.82 71.24
C ALA A 2 38.20 -17.10 71.52
N ARG A 3 37.33 -16.08 71.68
CA ARG A 3 36.58 -15.29 70.66
C ARG A 3 35.65 -16.13 69.76
N GLY A 4 34.39 -16.31 70.19
CA GLY A 4 33.26 -16.67 69.32
C GLY A 4 32.68 -15.41 68.68
N GLY A 5 32.93 -15.22 67.38
CA GLY A 5 32.33 -14.16 66.57
C GLY A 5 31.26 -14.74 65.64
N ALA A 6 29.99 -14.46 65.93
CA ALA A 6 28.89 -14.75 65.02
C ALA A 6 28.97 -13.81 63.81
N ASN A 7 29.29 -14.38 62.65
CA ASN A 7 29.39 -13.63 61.40
C ASN A 7 27.99 -13.48 60.79
N ALA A 8 27.27 -12.43 61.19
CA ALA A 8 26.01 -12.05 60.55
C ALA A 8 26.31 -11.39 59.19
N LEU A 9 26.17 -12.16 58.11
CA LEU A 9 26.20 -11.66 56.74
C LEU A 9 25.03 -10.69 56.54
N ARG A 10 25.32 -9.40 56.70
CA ARG A 10 24.41 -8.29 56.44
C ARG A 10 24.19 -8.18 54.94
N VAL A 11 23.13 -8.83 54.44
CA VAL A 11 22.63 -8.63 53.07
C VAL A 11 22.19 -7.17 52.97
N GLN A 12 23.05 -6.32 52.41
CA GLN A 12 22.67 -4.96 52.04
C GLN A 12 21.76 -5.05 50.82
N THR A 13 20.45 -5.01 51.05
CA THR A 13 19.48 -4.71 50.02
C THR A 13 19.78 -3.30 49.50
N ARG A 14 20.41 -3.22 48.32
CA ARG A 14 20.53 -1.95 47.60
C ARG A 14 19.14 -1.51 47.19
N LEU A 15 18.56 -0.57 47.92
CA LEU A 15 17.39 0.17 47.47
C LEU A 15 17.82 1.02 46.28
N PHE A 16 17.47 0.58 45.07
CA PHE A 16 17.56 1.42 43.88
C PHE A 16 16.55 2.55 44.03
N SER A 17 17.02 3.72 44.43
CA SER A 17 16.26 4.97 44.32
C SER A 17 16.17 5.33 42.83
N ALA A 18 15.17 4.80 42.14
CA ALA A 18 14.80 5.30 40.83
C ALA A 18 14.29 6.73 41.02
N SER A 19 15.07 7.73 40.60
CA SER A 19 14.53 9.07 40.37
C SER A 19 13.45 8.90 39.31
N ALA A 20 12.17 8.91 39.72
CA ALA A 20 11.04 8.81 38.82
C ALA A 20 11.04 10.05 37.92
N ARG A 21 11.73 9.96 36.78
CA ARG A 21 11.62 10.96 35.72
C ARG A 21 10.15 11.02 35.35
N ALA A 22 9.54 12.21 35.42
CA ALA A 22 8.13 12.41 35.11
C ALA A 22 7.77 11.67 33.81
N ALA A 23 6.74 10.82 33.88
CA ALA A 23 6.28 10.01 32.78
C ALA A 23 6.04 10.91 31.57
N GLN A 24 6.81 10.72 30.51
CA GLN A 24 6.63 11.51 29.30
C GLN A 24 5.37 11.00 28.59
N PRO A 25 4.49 11.89 28.12
CA PRO A 25 3.34 11.48 27.33
C PRO A 25 3.80 10.69 26.09
N VAL A 26 3.09 9.59 25.83
CA VAL A 26 3.35 8.69 24.72
C VAL A 26 2.15 8.70 23.80
N ASN A 27 2.42 8.86 22.51
CA ASN A 27 1.41 8.82 21.47
C ASN A 27 1.59 7.57 20.61
N ALA A 28 0.46 7.00 20.16
CA ALA A 28 0.42 5.94 19.18
C ALA A 28 -0.17 6.49 17.89
N ALA A 29 0.58 6.38 16.79
CA ALA A 29 0.16 6.77 15.45
C ALA A 29 0.01 5.54 14.56
N LEU A 30 -0.98 5.56 13.66
CA LEU A 30 -1.25 4.48 12.73
C LEU A 30 -0.88 4.89 11.30
N LEU A 31 0.15 4.25 10.75
CA LEU A 31 0.47 4.31 9.34
C LEU A 31 -0.43 3.30 8.60
N THR A 32 -1.54 3.78 8.06
CA THR A 32 -2.49 2.96 7.31
C THR A 32 -2.14 3.00 5.83
N VAL A 33 -1.98 1.83 5.23
CA VAL A 33 -1.52 1.66 3.85
C VAL A 33 -2.57 0.94 3.01
N ARG A 34 -2.90 1.48 1.83
CA ARG A 34 -3.63 0.77 0.78
C ARG A 34 -2.62 0.32 -0.27
N ALA A 35 -2.47 -0.99 -0.46
CA ALA A 35 -1.54 -1.57 -1.43
C ALA A 35 -1.98 -1.30 -2.89
N PRO A 36 -1.05 -1.20 -3.86
CA PRO A 36 -1.43 -1.09 -5.26
C PRO A 36 -2.23 -2.31 -5.71
N VAL A 37 -3.35 -2.06 -6.38
CA VAL A 37 -4.26 -3.07 -6.94
C VAL A 37 -3.81 -3.43 -8.36
N LEU A 38 -3.30 -2.45 -9.11
CA LEU A 38 -2.78 -2.62 -10.46
C LEU A 38 -1.25 -2.66 -10.47
N LEU A 39 -0.70 -3.33 -11.48
CA LEU A 39 0.73 -3.21 -11.78
C LEU A 39 1.06 -1.79 -12.21
N ARG A 40 2.25 -1.31 -11.83
CA ARG A 40 2.76 -0.01 -12.27
C ARG A 40 2.86 0.06 -13.80
N THR A 41 2.68 1.25 -14.34
CA THR A 41 2.92 1.51 -15.75
C THR A 41 4.44 1.40 -16.02
N PRO A 42 4.88 0.61 -17.02
CA PRO A 42 6.30 0.51 -17.36
C PRO A 42 6.82 1.85 -17.86
N THR A 43 8.11 2.10 -17.62
CA THR A 43 8.79 3.27 -18.17
C THR A 43 8.99 3.12 -19.69
N ALA A 44 9.33 4.21 -20.38
CA ALA A 44 9.63 4.16 -21.82
C ALA A 44 10.76 3.17 -22.14
N LEU A 45 11.82 3.15 -21.31
CA LEU A 45 12.93 2.22 -21.46
C LEU A 45 12.48 0.76 -21.27
N GLU A 46 11.70 0.49 -20.24
CA GLU A 46 11.20 -0.87 -19.97
C GLU A 46 10.29 -1.36 -21.08
N THR A 47 9.44 -0.48 -21.60
CA THR A 47 8.57 -0.77 -22.75
C THR A 47 9.39 -1.20 -23.96
N GLU A 48 10.44 -0.45 -24.31
CA GLU A 48 11.33 -0.80 -25.42
C GLU A 48 12.17 -2.05 -25.14
N TYR A 49 12.60 -2.25 -23.89
CA TYR A 49 13.31 -3.46 -23.49
C TYR A 49 12.43 -4.71 -23.63
N TYR A 50 11.18 -4.66 -23.16
CA TYR A 50 10.23 -5.77 -23.32
C TYR A 50 9.91 -6.02 -24.80
N ARG A 51 9.74 -4.95 -25.58
CA ARG A 51 9.54 -5.05 -27.03
C ARG A 51 10.71 -5.74 -27.71
N PHE A 52 11.94 -5.33 -27.41
CA PHE A 52 13.15 -5.94 -27.97
C PHE A 52 13.23 -7.43 -27.61
N ASN A 53 13.05 -7.77 -26.34
CA ASN A 53 13.11 -9.16 -25.89
C ASN A 53 12.02 -10.02 -26.51
N LEU A 54 10.82 -9.48 -26.68
CA LEU A 54 9.72 -10.21 -27.33
C LEU A 54 10.03 -10.42 -28.82
N SER A 55 10.65 -9.46 -29.50
CA SER A 55 11.10 -9.62 -30.90
C SER A 55 12.24 -10.64 -31.05
N LEU A 56 13.17 -10.66 -30.09
CA LEU A 56 14.25 -11.64 -30.05
C LEU A 56 13.70 -13.04 -29.77
N ALA A 57 12.74 -13.14 -28.84
CA ALA A 57 12.06 -14.39 -28.54
C ALA A 57 11.34 -14.94 -29.78
N ASP A 58 10.58 -14.11 -30.51
CA ASP A 58 9.91 -14.52 -31.74
C ASP A 58 10.89 -15.00 -32.81
N ALA A 59 12.04 -14.31 -32.96
CA ALA A 59 13.09 -14.70 -33.89
C ALA A 59 13.78 -16.03 -33.55
N LEU A 60 13.89 -16.37 -32.26
CA LEU A 60 14.52 -17.61 -31.77
C LEU A 60 13.52 -18.76 -31.61
N GLN A 61 12.22 -18.45 -31.54
CA GLN A 61 11.18 -19.43 -31.32
C GLN A 61 11.00 -20.36 -32.52
N GLN A 62 10.60 -21.60 -32.23
CA GLN A 62 10.17 -22.51 -33.28
C GLN A 62 8.87 -22.00 -33.91
N PRO A 63 8.67 -22.21 -35.23
CA PRO A 63 7.45 -21.79 -35.89
C PRO A 63 6.24 -22.46 -35.25
N PHE A 64 5.16 -21.70 -35.08
CA PHE A 64 3.93 -22.19 -34.48
C PHE A 64 3.34 -23.36 -35.30
N PRO A 65 3.12 -24.56 -34.69
CA PRO A 65 2.65 -25.74 -35.42
C PRO A 65 1.14 -25.65 -35.67
N LYS A 66 0.75 -24.88 -36.69
CA LYS A 66 -0.66 -24.59 -37.00
C LYS A 66 -1.54 -25.83 -37.19
N ASP A 67 -1.01 -26.88 -37.81
CA ASP A 67 -1.74 -28.11 -38.15
C ASP A 67 -2.20 -28.88 -36.89
N GLN A 68 -1.55 -28.67 -35.74
CA GLN A 68 -1.93 -29.30 -34.47
C GLN A 68 -3.17 -28.65 -33.85
N TYR A 69 -3.37 -27.35 -34.09
CA TYR A 69 -4.42 -26.56 -33.45
C TYR A 69 -5.60 -26.28 -34.38
N PHE A 70 -5.33 -26.12 -35.67
CA PHE A 70 -6.34 -25.80 -36.68
C PHE A 70 -6.45 -26.92 -37.71
N LYS A 71 -7.69 -27.35 -37.96
CA LYS A 71 -7.99 -28.26 -39.07
C LYS A 71 -7.82 -27.50 -40.39
N LYS A 72 -7.16 -28.14 -41.35
CA LYS A 72 -6.94 -27.58 -42.70
C LYS A 72 -8.26 -27.20 -43.36
N GLY A 73 -8.35 -25.97 -43.88
CA GLY A 73 -9.55 -25.43 -44.53
C GLY A 73 -10.66 -25.00 -43.57
N SER A 74 -10.41 -24.97 -42.25
CA SER A 74 -11.37 -24.45 -41.28
C SER A 74 -11.47 -22.93 -41.36
N ALA A 75 -12.65 -22.38 -41.11
CA ALA A 75 -12.83 -20.94 -40.90
C ALA A 75 -11.97 -20.38 -39.75
N ALA A 76 -11.53 -21.23 -38.81
CA ALA A 76 -10.58 -20.84 -37.78
C ALA A 76 -9.15 -20.66 -38.33
N GLU A 77 -8.72 -21.48 -39.29
CA GLU A 77 -7.40 -21.36 -39.93
C GLU A 77 -7.31 -20.05 -40.71
N SER A 78 -8.32 -19.73 -41.52
CA SER A 78 -8.32 -18.49 -42.32
C SER A 78 -8.31 -17.23 -41.47
N ARG A 79 -9.02 -17.24 -40.33
CA ARG A 79 -9.00 -16.13 -39.34
C ARG A 79 -7.63 -15.99 -38.69
N PHE A 80 -7.01 -17.11 -38.32
CA PHE A 80 -5.66 -17.11 -37.76
C PHE A 80 -4.63 -16.56 -38.75
N ASP A 81 -4.67 -17.01 -40.02
CA ASP A 81 -3.77 -16.54 -41.07
C ASP A 81 -3.93 -15.04 -41.34
N ALA A 82 -5.18 -14.55 -41.36
CA ALA A 82 -5.45 -13.12 -41.51
C ALA A 82 -4.87 -12.31 -40.34
N TYR A 83 -5.16 -12.71 -39.10
CA TYR A 83 -4.64 -12.08 -37.88
C TYR A 83 -3.11 -12.07 -37.85
N TYR A 84 -2.48 -13.21 -38.10
CA TYR A 84 -1.04 -13.35 -38.02
C TYR A 84 -0.32 -12.60 -39.16
N SER A 85 -0.95 -12.47 -40.34
CA SER A 85 -0.43 -11.64 -41.43
C SER A 85 -0.45 -10.14 -41.10
N ALA A 86 -1.44 -9.68 -40.32
CA ALA A 86 -1.51 -8.31 -39.82
C ALA A 86 -0.47 -8.06 -38.74
N LEU A 87 -0.34 -8.98 -37.78
CA LEU A 87 0.65 -8.93 -36.69
C LEU A 87 2.09 -8.80 -37.20
N ARG A 88 2.42 -9.52 -38.29
CA ARG A 88 3.76 -9.42 -38.92
C ARG A 88 4.04 -8.07 -39.56
N LYS A 89 3.01 -7.34 -39.99
CA LYS A 89 3.14 -6.01 -40.61
C LYS A 89 3.27 -4.91 -39.56
N SER A 90 2.49 -5.00 -38.49
CA SER A 90 2.49 -4.04 -37.39
C SER A 90 2.59 -4.77 -36.06
N TRP A 91 3.62 -4.43 -35.29
CA TRP A 91 3.78 -4.90 -33.91
C TRP A 91 2.75 -4.31 -32.94
N ASP A 92 2.19 -3.16 -33.30
CA ASP A 92 1.18 -2.48 -32.51
C ASP A 92 -0.16 -3.17 -32.74
N VAL A 93 -0.51 -4.09 -31.85
CA VAL A 93 -1.81 -4.77 -31.88
C VAL A 93 -2.78 -3.95 -31.05
N SER A 94 -3.26 -2.85 -31.60
CA SER A 94 -4.49 -2.21 -31.09
C SER A 94 -5.75 -2.98 -31.48
N GLU A 95 -5.62 -4.15 -32.14
CA GLU A 95 -6.74 -4.91 -32.71
C GLU A 95 -6.72 -6.39 -32.34
N ALA A 96 -6.84 -6.71 -31.05
CA ALA A 96 -7.46 -7.99 -30.66
C ALA A 96 -9.00 -7.88 -30.54
N THR A 97 -9.59 -6.70 -30.79
CA THR A 97 -11.04 -6.47 -30.60
C THR A 97 -11.71 -5.57 -31.64
N LYS A 98 -11.08 -5.29 -32.78
CA LYS A 98 -11.77 -4.73 -33.95
C LYS A 98 -11.52 -5.58 -35.19
N SER A 99 -12.14 -6.76 -35.22
CA SER A 99 -12.40 -7.44 -36.48
C SER A 99 -13.77 -7.01 -36.98
N ASP A 100 -13.80 -6.18 -38.02
CA ASP A 100 -14.99 -6.05 -38.85
C ASP A 100 -15.35 -7.41 -39.48
N GLU A 101 -16.63 -7.72 -39.36
CA GLU A 101 -17.45 -8.58 -40.24
C GLU A 101 -17.12 -10.08 -40.36
N GLY A 102 -17.48 -10.80 -39.30
CA GLY A 102 -18.23 -12.04 -39.40
C GLY A 102 -19.25 -12.09 -38.27
N ALA A 103 -20.54 -12.23 -38.59
CA ALA A 103 -21.74 -12.02 -37.75
C ALA A 103 -21.89 -12.87 -36.45
N ALA A 104 -20.78 -13.32 -35.84
CA ALA A 104 -20.75 -13.98 -34.53
C ALA A 104 -19.56 -13.54 -33.64
N GLY A 105 -18.69 -12.63 -34.11
CA GLY A 105 -17.48 -12.21 -33.39
C GLY A 105 -17.56 -10.84 -32.71
N ALA A 106 -18.29 -9.89 -33.30
CA ALA A 106 -18.36 -8.50 -32.83
C ALA A 106 -19.01 -8.39 -31.43
N ASP A 107 -19.96 -9.25 -31.11
CA ASP A 107 -20.66 -9.25 -29.81
C ASP A 107 -19.75 -9.67 -28.63
N ASN A 108 -18.64 -10.37 -28.89
CA ASN A 108 -17.73 -10.84 -27.84
C ASN A 108 -16.64 -9.82 -27.48
N ALA A 109 -16.35 -8.85 -28.34
CA ALA A 109 -15.32 -7.84 -28.07
C ALA A 109 -15.67 -6.97 -26.86
N ALA A 110 -16.96 -6.64 -26.71
CA ALA A 110 -17.48 -5.94 -25.55
C ALA A 110 -17.43 -6.80 -24.27
N LEU A 111 -17.55 -8.13 -24.38
CA LEU A 111 -17.47 -9.05 -23.24
C LEU A 111 -16.07 -9.12 -22.63
N TYR A 112 -15.02 -8.91 -23.44
CA TYR A 112 -13.62 -8.96 -23.00
C TYR A 112 -12.97 -7.58 -22.85
N ALA A 113 -13.74 -6.50 -22.98
CA ALA A 113 -13.23 -5.15 -22.77
C ALA A 113 -12.80 -4.98 -21.30
N THR A 114 -11.51 -4.74 -21.10
CA THR A 114 -10.97 -4.46 -19.76
C THR A 114 -11.45 -3.10 -19.27
N GLN A 115 -11.71 -2.98 -17.98
CA GLN A 115 -11.99 -1.68 -17.36
C GLN A 115 -10.79 -0.74 -17.52
N PRO A 116 -11.02 0.58 -17.66
CA PRO A 116 -9.93 1.54 -17.73
C PRO A 116 -9.11 1.52 -16.44
N ARG A 117 -7.81 1.75 -16.56
CA ARG A 117 -6.89 1.84 -15.42
C ARG A 117 -7.12 3.09 -14.58
N THR A 118 -7.63 4.16 -15.20
CA THR A 118 -8.01 5.43 -14.58
C THR A 118 -9.46 5.35 -14.13
N THR A 119 -9.73 5.68 -12.86
CA THR A 119 -11.08 5.64 -12.32
C THR A 119 -11.74 7.02 -12.32
N ALA A 120 -13.04 7.08 -12.06
CA ALA A 120 -13.75 8.35 -11.88
C ALA A 120 -13.22 9.17 -10.68
N ALA A 121 -12.58 8.53 -9.70
CA ALA A 121 -11.94 9.22 -8.58
C ALA A 121 -10.62 9.87 -8.99
N ASP A 122 -9.89 9.27 -9.94
CA ASP A 122 -8.69 9.87 -10.54
C ASP A 122 -9.02 11.11 -11.36
N GLU A 123 -10.05 11.03 -12.21
CA GLU A 123 -10.50 12.15 -13.03
C GLU A 123 -10.97 13.34 -12.19
N LYS A 124 -11.58 13.07 -11.04
CA LYS A 124 -12.04 14.10 -10.09
C LYS A 124 -10.96 14.56 -9.13
N GLY A 125 -9.83 13.86 -9.04
CA GLY A 125 -8.81 14.11 -8.02
C GLY A 125 -9.32 13.94 -6.59
N ASP A 126 -10.26 13.02 -6.36
CA ASP A 126 -10.89 12.83 -5.06
C ASP A 126 -9.94 12.11 -4.09
N THR A 127 -9.26 12.90 -3.25
CA THR A 127 -8.31 12.40 -2.24
C THR A 127 -8.98 11.58 -1.13
N SER A 128 -10.30 11.63 -0.97
CA SER A 128 -10.99 10.86 0.07
C SER A 128 -11.29 9.40 -0.34
N SER A 129 -11.23 9.11 -1.64
CA SER A 129 -11.52 7.80 -2.21
C SER A 129 -10.31 6.85 -2.20
N LEU A 130 -10.57 5.58 -1.90
CA LEU A 130 -9.59 4.49 -2.00
C LEU A 130 -9.39 4.00 -3.44
N GLU A 131 -10.35 4.29 -4.32
CA GLU A 131 -10.40 3.85 -5.73
C GLU A 131 -9.57 4.73 -6.67
N ARG A 132 -8.83 5.72 -6.14
CA ARG A 132 -7.90 6.55 -6.91
C ARG A 132 -6.50 5.91 -6.94
N ALA A 133 -5.70 6.18 -7.96
CA ALA A 133 -4.30 5.79 -8.12
C ALA A 133 -4.08 4.30 -7.83
N LEU A 134 -4.83 3.43 -8.54
CA LEU A 134 -4.86 1.98 -8.29
C LEU A 134 -3.49 1.30 -8.45
N ASP A 135 -2.55 1.90 -9.18
CA ASP A 135 -1.19 1.40 -9.39
C ASP A 135 -0.15 1.93 -8.39
N ARG A 136 -0.55 2.85 -7.50
CA ARG A 136 0.30 3.43 -6.45
C ARG A 136 -0.15 2.98 -5.07
N THR A 137 0.77 3.08 -4.11
CA THR A 137 0.48 2.90 -2.69
C THR A 137 -0.10 4.18 -2.11
N LEU A 138 -1.24 4.09 -1.41
CA LEU A 138 -1.84 5.24 -0.73
C LEU A 138 -1.67 5.13 0.79
N TYR A 139 -1.49 6.28 1.41
CA TYR A 139 -1.32 6.43 2.85
C TYR A 139 -2.41 7.33 3.41
N LEU A 140 -2.95 6.95 4.57
CA LEU A 140 -3.96 7.75 5.26
C LEU A 140 -3.31 8.91 6.02
N PHE A 141 -3.75 10.12 5.68
CA PHE A 141 -3.47 11.33 6.45
C PHE A 141 -4.77 11.96 6.91
N VAL A 142 -4.70 12.58 8.08
CA VAL A 142 -5.81 13.27 8.72
C VAL A 142 -5.35 14.66 9.10
N LYS A 143 -6.23 15.63 8.92
CA LYS A 143 -5.96 16.99 9.37
C LYS A 143 -6.23 17.09 10.87
N GLN A 144 -5.17 17.20 11.65
CA GLN A 144 -5.21 17.39 13.10
C GLN A 144 -4.55 18.73 13.43
N ASP A 145 -5.24 19.59 14.19
CA ASP A 145 -4.74 20.93 14.58
C ASP A 145 -4.28 21.80 13.39
N GLY A 146 -4.92 21.64 12.23
CA GLY A 146 -4.59 22.37 11.00
C GLY A 146 -3.43 21.80 10.18
N ALA A 147 -2.73 20.77 10.67
CA ALA A 147 -1.63 20.10 9.98
C ALA A 147 -2.00 18.68 9.53
N TRP A 148 -1.45 18.23 8.40
CA TRP A 148 -1.63 16.86 7.91
C TRP A 148 -0.69 15.91 8.66
N ARG A 149 -1.28 14.97 9.41
CA ARG A 149 -0.53 14.00 10.22
C ARG A 149 -1.14 12.61 10.10
N LEU A 150 -0.41 11.60 10.54
CA LEU A 150 -0.98 10.27 10.69
C LEU A 150 -2.05 10.28 11.80
N PRO A 151 -3.11 9.46 11.71
CA PRO A 151 -4.05 9.26 12.81
C PRO A 151 -3.30 8.93 14.10
N THR A 152 -3.33 9.85 15.05
CA THR A 152 -2.57 9.76 16.29
C THR A 152 -3.51 9.83 17.49
N LYS A 153 -3.28 8.97 18.48
CA LYS A 153 -4.00 8.96 19.75
C LYS A 153 -3.00 8.95 20.92
N PRO A 154 -3.14 9.84 21.92
CA PRO A 154 -2.35 9.77 23.13
C PRO A 154 -2.74 8.54 23.96
N LEU A 155 -1.77 7.90 24.61
CA LEU A 155 -2.05 6.86 25.58
C LEU A 155 -2.61 7.47 26.87
N PRO A 156 -3.53 6.79 27.58
CA PRO A 156 -4.02 7.26 28.86
C PRO A 156 -2.88 7.30 29.90
N GLU A 157 -2.95 8.28 30.81
CA GLU A 157 -1.96 8.42 31.88
C GLU A 157 -1.94 7.22 32.83
N THR A 158 -3.09 6.57 33.00
CA THR A 158 -3.24 5.32 33.75
C THR A 158 -3.45 4.18 32.77
N LEU A 159 -2.52 3.23 32.71
CA LEU A 159 -2.63 2.08 31.81
C LEU A 159 -3.51 1.00 32.43
N GLY A 160 -4.57 0.63 31.73
CA GLY A 160 -5.29 -0.62 31.95
C GLY A 160 -4.55 -1.83 31.36
N PRO A 161 -4.97 -3.07 31.71
CA PRO A 161 -4.36 -4.29 31.17
C PRO A 161 -4.51 -4.45 29.65
N THR A 162 -5.51 -3.82 29.07
CA THR A 162 -5.84 -3.84 27.64
C THR A 162 -5.20 -2.70 26.86
N ASP A 163 -4.67 -1.69 27.54
CA ASP A 163 -4.08 -0.53 26.92
C ASP A 163 -2.70 -0.88 26.41
N SER A 164 -2.60 -1.00 25.09
CA SER A 164 -1.37 -1.33 24.39
C SER A 164 -1.17 -0.38 23.23
N LEU A 165 0.08 -0.15 22.87
CA LEU A 165 0.43 0.77 21.80
C LEU A 165 -0.28 0.43 20.48
N HIS A 166 -0.38 -0.87 20.15
CA HIS A 166 -1.04 -1.34 18.94
C HIS A 166 -2.56 -1.19 19.00
N ALA A 167 -3.20 -1.46 20.15
CA ALA A 167 -4.62 -1.21 20.31
C ALA A 167 -4.95 0.28 20.22
N SER A 168 -4.13 1.16 20.83
CA SER A 168 -4.32 2.60 20.75
C SER A 168 -4.12 3.15 19.34
N ALA A 169 -3.12 2.66 18.59
CA ALA A 169 -2.92 3.02 17.19
C ALA A 169 -4.10 2.55 16.33
N LEU A 170 -4.54 1.30 16.48
CA LEU A 170 -5.68 0.76 15.73
C LEU A 170 -6.95 1.58 16.00
N ALA A 171 -7.24 1.88 17.26
CA ALA A 171 -8.36 2.74 17.66
C ALA A 171 -8.25 4.16 17.09
N ALA A 172 -7.03 4.69 16.88
CA ALA A 172 -6.83 5.98 16.21
C ALA A 172 -7.29 5.92 14.75
N GLY A 173 -6.93 4.85 14.02
CA GLY A 173 -7.39 4.63 12.65
C GLY A 173 -8.91 4.40 12.55
N GLU A 174 -9.45 3.53 13.39
CA GLU A 174 -10.89 3.22 13.44
C GLU A 174 -11.73 4.46 13.80
N SER A 175 -11.22 5.34 14.68
CA SER A 175 -11.93 6.58 15.02
C SER A 175 -12.10 7.54 13.83
N VAL A 176 -11.21 7.46 12.84
CA VAL A 176 -11.21 8.32 11.65
C VAL A 176 -12.00 7.67 10.52
N LEU A 177 -11.73 6.39 10.25
CA LEU A 177 -12.31 5.65 9.14
C LEU A 177 -13.74 5.13 9.44
N GLY A 178 -14.07 5.03 10.72
CA GLY A 178 -15.30 4.39 11.21
C GLY A 178 -15.27 2.88 11.09
N ASN A 179 -16.41 2.26 11.41
CA ASN A 179 -16.54 0.79 11.51
C ASN A 179 -16.78 0.09 10.16
N ARG A 180 -16.62 0.80 9.04
CA ARG A 180 -16.86 0.28 7.68
C ARG A 180 -15.57 0.01 6.91
N VAL A 181 -14.42 0.06 7.59
CA VAL A 181 -13.11 -0.22 6.99
C VAL A 181 -12.41 -1.30 7.80
N ASP A 182 -12.05 -2.38 7.12
CA ASP A 182 -11.30 -3.48 7.71
C ASP A 182 -9.81 -3.17 7.66
N LEU A 183 -9.24 -2.98 8.85
CA LEU A 183 -7.82 -2.74 9.05
C LEU A 183 -7.13 -4.02 9.51
N TRP A 184 -6.09 -4.41 8.79
CA TRP A 184 -5.20 -5.49 9.19
C TRP A 184 -3.90 -4.94 9.73
N LEU A 185 -3.67 -5.14 11.03
CA LEU A 185 -2.43 -4.75 11.69
C LEU A 185 -1.29 -5.68 11.24
N VAL A 186 -0.21 -5.12 10.70
CA VAL A 186 0.92 -5.93 10.19
C VAL A 186 1.71 -6.57 11.35
N SER A 187 1.93 -5.81 12.43
CA SER A 187 2.59 -6.32 13.63
C SER A 187 2.21 -5.50 14.86
N ARG A 188 2.44 -6.05 16.05
CA ARG A 188 2.30 -5.33 17.32
C ARG A 188 3.51 -4.42 17.65
N LEU A 189 4.56 -4.48 16.83
CA LEU A 189 5.79 -3.74 17.04
C LEU A 189 5.72 -2.40 16.31
N PRO A 190 6.23 -1.32 16.92
CA PRO A 190 6.34 -0.04 16.23
C PRO A 190 7.40 -0.12 15.13
N VAL A 191 7.08 0.45 13.97
CA VAL A 191 8.01 0.55 12.83
C VAL A 191 8.95 1.74 12.97
N ALA A 192 8.53 2.79 13.68
CA ALA A 192 9.32 3.99 13.88
C ALA A 192 8.90 4.75 15.15
N VAL A 193 9.76 5.66 15.58
CA VAL A 193 9.52 6.57 16.69
C VAL A 193 9.91 7.99 16.31
N ILE A 194 8.96 8.90 16.38
CA ILE A 194 9.21 10.34 16.27
C ILE A 194 9.54 10.85 17.66
N LYS A 195 10.82 11.21 17.85
CA LYS A 195 11.33 11.74 19.11
C LYS A 195 11.21 13.27 19.09
N SER A 196 9.97 13.77 19.17
CA SER A 196 9.76 15.18 19.49
C SER A 196 9.98 15.38 21.00
N ALA A 197 10.35 16.59 21.42
CA ALA A 197 10.81 16.90 22.79
C ALA A 197 9.88 16.34 23.89
N SER A 198 8.57 16.32 23.62
CA SER A 198 7.52 15.55 24.31
C SER A 198 6.19 15.91 23.62
N PRO A 199 5.28 14.99 23.25
CA PRO A 199 5.27 13.54 23.45
C PRO A 199 6.10 12.74 22.42
N LYS A 200 6.50 11.52 22.82
CA LYS A 200 7.09 10.54 21.88
C LYS A 200 5.97 9.84 21.11
N THR A 201 6.02 9.89 19.78
CA THR A 201 5.03 9.24 18.93
C THR A 201 5.59 7.97 18.33
N TYR A 202 5.01 6.83 18.67
CA TYR A 202 5.36 5.54 18.05
C TYR A 202 4.41 5.27 16.89
N ILE A 203 4.96 4.83 15.76
CA ILE A 203 4.20 4.56 14.55
C ILE A 203 4.04 3.05 14.40
N ILE A 204 2.83 2.59 14.15
CA ILE A 204 2.51 1.19 13.86
C ILE A 204 1.90 1.11 12.46
N ARG A 205 2.26 0.05 11.71
CA ARG A 205 1.80 -0.15 10.33
C ARG A 205 0.57 -1.05 10.29
N ALA A 206 -0.45 -0.60 9.55
CA ALA A 206 -1.63 -1.38 9.20
C ALA A 206 -1.91 -1.30 7.70
N ARG A 207 -2.64 -2.28 7.17
CA ARG A 207 -3.12 -2.31 5.79
C ARG A 207 -4.64 -2.26 5.75
N VAL A 208 -5.17 -1.54 4.78
CA VAL A 208 -6.60 -1.62 4.45
C VAL A 208 -6.83 -2.90 3.66
N LEU A 209 -7.81 -3.70 4.07
CA LEU A 209 -8.24 -4.88 3.33
C LEU A 209 -9.44 -4.57 2.43
N ALA A 210 -10.48 -3.98 3.00
CA ALA A 210 -11.70 -3.63 2.31
C ALA A 210 -12.45 -2.55 3.09
N GLY A 211 -13.41 -1.91 2.42
CA GLY A 211 -14.35 -1.01 3.06
C GLY A 211 -14.34 0.40 2.52
N VAL A 212 -15.27 1.21 3.02
CA VAL A 212 -15.45 2.60 2.61
C VAL A 212 -15.40 3.46 3.87
N PRO A 213 -14.50 4.45 3.94
CA PRO A 213 -14.42 5.33 5.09
C PRO A 213 -15.74 6.08 5.27
N SER A 214 -16.35 5.99 6.45
CA SER A 214 -17.47 6.83 6.81
C SER A 214 -16.92 8.15 7.34
N ALA A 215 -17.01 9.21 6.54
CA ALA A 215 -16.41 10.52 6.81
C ALA A 215 -16.87 11.11 8.16
N GLY A 216 -16.02 10.98 9.18
CA GLY A 216 -16.15 11.70 10.46
C GLY A 216 -15.17 12.89 10.58
N ALA A 217 -14.05 12.86 9.86
CA ALA A 217 -12.98 13.88 9.88
C ALA A 217 -12.44 14.16 8.47
N GLU A 218 -11.78 15.31 8.28
CA GLU A 218 -11.04 15.63 7.04
C GLU A 218 -9.88 14.63 6.85
N LEU A 219 -10.11 13.62 6.02
CA LEU A 219 -9.15 12.57 5.67
C LEU A 219 -8.71 12.71 4.21
N ALA A 220 -7.47 12.31 3.93
CA ALA A 220 -6.93 12.22 2.59
C ALA A 220 -6.05 10.98 2.43
N TRP A 221 -6.26 10.25 1.35
CA TRP A 221 -5.42 9.15 0.89
C TRP A 221 -4.41 9.68 -0.10
N LEU A 222 -3.16 9.83 0.35
CA LEU A 222 -2.10 10.48 -0.43
C LEU A 222 -1.05 9.47 -0.87
N THR A 223 -0.54 9.65 -2.07
CA THR A 223 0.71 9.00 -2.51
C THR A 223 1.91 9.61 -1.78
N LYS A 224 3.07 8.96 -1.85
CA LYS A 224 4.32 9.47 -1.27
C LYS A 224 4.66 10.88 -1.77
N GLU A 225 4.47 11.14 -3.06
CA GLU A 225 4.79 12.41 -3.72
C GLU A 225 3.84 13.55 -3.31
N GLU A 226 2.55 13.25 -3.13
CA GLU A 226 1.58 14.23 -2.64
C GLU A 226 1.78 14.51 -1.15
N ALA A 227 2.05 13.46 -0.35
CA ALA A 227 2.29 13.60 1.08
C ALA A 227 3.49 14.51 1.37
N ALA A 228 4.56 14.44 0.57
CA ALA A 228 5.72 15.32 0.68
C ALA A 228 5.37 16.83 0.54
N LYS A 229 4.29 17.17 -0.16
CA LYS A 229 3.86 18.57 -0.39
C LYS A 229 2.92 19.09 0.70
N HIS A 230 2.17 18.21 1.35
CA HIS A 230 1.12 18.57 2.32
C HIS A 230 1.59 18.52 3.76
N VAL A 231 2.60 17.69 4.05
CA VAL A 231 3.06 17.40 5.40
C VAL A 231 4.22 18.33 5.78
N ASP A 232 4.29 18.72 7.06
CA ASP A 232 5.38 19.54 7.60
C ASP A 232 6.76 18.91 7.27
N PRO A 233 7.75 19.68 6.77
CA PRO A 233 9.03 19.12 6.33
C PRO A 233 9.79 18.34 7.43
N GLU A 234 9.74 18.81 8.68
CA GLU A 234 10.37 18.14 9.82
C GLU A 234 9.71 16.79 10.12
N TYR A 235 8.37 16.74 10.04
CA TYR A 235 7.61 15.51 10.23
C TYR A 235 7.79 14.55 9.05
N TRP A 236 7.87 15.09 7.83
CA TRP A 236 8.12 14.33 6.60
C TRP A 236 9.45 13.59 6.63
N ALA A 237 10.53 14.21 7.12
CA ALA A 237 11.84 13.57 7.24
C ALA A 237 11.82 12.28 8.09
N HIS A 238 10.91 12.19 9.05
CA HIS A 238 10.70 10.97 9.84
C HIS A 238 9.83 9.92 9.13
N LEU A 239 8.92 10.35 8.26
CA LEU A 239 7.98 9.47 7.56
C LEU A 239 8.53 8.93 6.24
N GLU A 240 9.26 9.74 5.48
CA GLU A 240 9.81 9.39 4.17
C GLU A 240 10.45 7.99 4.10
N PRO A 241 11.31 7.56 5.05
CA PRO A 241 11.93 6.23 5.00
C PRO A 241 10.95 5.08 5.28
N LEU A 242 9.75 5.36 5.78
CA LEU A 242 8.72 4.36 6.10
C LEU A 242 7.75 4.13 4.95
N LEU A 243 7.75 5.02 3.95
CA LEU A 243 6.84 4.99 2.82
C LEU A 243 7.52 4.31 1.62
N ASP A 244 6.87 3.24 1.17
CA ASP A 244 7.17 2.55 -0.08
C ASP A 244 6.99 3.49 -1.28
N GLU A 245 7.81 3.29 -2.32
CA GLU A 245 7.74 4.02 -3.59
C GLU A 245 6.50 3.69 -4.42
#